data_AF-E0SRU2-F1
#
_entry.id   AF-E0SRU2-F1
#
_cell.length_a   1.000
_cell.length_b   1.000
_cell.length_c   1.000
_cell.angle_alpha   90.00
_cell.angle_beta   90.00
_cell.angle_gamma   90.00
#
_symmetry.space_group_name_H-M   'P 1'
#
loop_
_entity.id
_entity.type
_entity.pdbx_description
1 polymer ?
#
loop_
_entity_poly.entity_id
_entity_poly.type
_entity_poly.pdbx_seq_one_letter_code
_entity_poly.pdbx_strand_id
1 'polypeptide(L)'
;MDHHINPAVNQILDIVYSSVERSYILLVSGFRDMAVDEFRAGLLTGLLLTKIYCNEEIIDGAECADIVLYISSILDNNDIEKAIEDLYIGIEHRESNIEEIAIAI
;
A
#
# COMPACT_ATOMS: atom_id res chain seq x y z
N MET A 1 2.26 4.35 -25.26
CA MET A 1 3.38 4.91 -24.46
C MET A 1 3.47 3.99 -23.27
N ASP A 2 4.53 3.20 -23.19
CA ASP A 2 4.70 2.27 -22.07
C ASP A 2 4.78 3.09 -20.78
N HIS A 3 3.80 2.91 -19.90
CA HIS A 3 3.86 3.45 -18.54
C HIS A 3 4.94 2.69 -17.78
N HIS A 4 6.19 3.12 -17.93
CA HIS A 4 7.25 2.68 -17.04
C HIS A 4 6.95 3.25 -15.66
N ILE A 5 6.28 2.45 -14.82
CA ILE A 5 6.11 2.75 -13.40
C ILE A 5 7.50 2.94 -12.80
N ASN A 6 7.68 4.05 -12.10
CA ASN A 6 8.93 4.39 -11.45
C ASN A 6 9.35 3.25 -10.49
N PRO A 7 10.58 2.71 -10.58
CA PRO A 7 11.04 1.63 -9.71
C PRO A 7 10.93 1.96 -8.21
N ALA A 8 11.03 3.24 -7.84
CA ALA A 8 10.86 3.69 -6.46
C ALA A 8 9.40 3.58 -5.98
N VAL A 9 8.44 3.82 -6.88
CA VAL A 9 7.01 3.61 -6.61
C VAL A 9 6.72 2.13 -6.39
N ASN A 10 7.29 1.24 -7.21
CA ASN A 10 7.16 -0.21 -7.02
C ASN A 10 7.69 -0.66 -5.65
N GLN A 11 8.84 -0.15 -5.21
CA GLN A 11 9.39 -0.49 -3.89
C GLN A 11 8.47 -0.06 -2.74
N ILE A 12 7.82 1.11 -2.85
CA ILE A 12 6.85 1.56 -1.85
C ILE A 12 5.63 0.63 -1.84
N LEU A 13 5.09 0.31 -3.01
CA LEU A 13 3.91 -0.56 -3.13
C LEU A 13 4.20 -1.98 -2.64
N ASP A 14 5.37 -2.54 -2.93
CA ASP A 14 5.79 -3.86 -2.45
C ASP A 14 5.78 -3.94 -0.92
N ILE A 15 6.23 -2.88 -0.24
CA ILE A 15 6.21 -2.81 1.23
C ILE A 15 4.77 -2.80 1.76
N VAL A 16 3.90 -1.99 1.14
CA VAL A 16 2.50 -1.89 1.51
C VAL A 16 1.77 -3.22 1.27
N TYR A 17 1.92 -3.83 0.10
CA TYR A 17 1.29 -5.11 -0.23
C TYR A 17 1.78 -6.24 0.66
N SER A 18 3.09 -6.31 0.90
CA SER A 18 3.65 -7.30 1.82
C SER A 18 3.11 -7.14 3.25
N SER A 19 2.83 -5.91 3.69
CA SER A 19 2.20 -5.71 5.01
C SER A 19 0.74 -6.12 5.01
N VAL A 20 -0.02 -5.84 3.95
CA VAL A 20 -1.42 -6.27 3.79
C VAL A 20 -1.51 -7.79 3.91
N GLU A 21 -0.71 -8.53 3.15
CA GLU A 21 -0.70 -10.00 3.17
C GLU A 21 -0.39 -10.57 4.55
N ARG A 22 0.68 -10.10 5.21
CA ARG A 22 1.05 -10.56 6.55
C ARG A 22 -0.03 -10.23 7.57
N SER A 23 -0.61 -9.04 7.48
CA SER A 23 -1.67 -8.60 8.38
C SER A 23 -2.94 -9.44 8.20
N TYR A 24 -3.29 -9.78 6.96
CA TYR A 24 -4.41 -10.67 6.68
C TYR A 24 -4.19 -12.07 7.27
N ILE A 25 -2.99 -12.65 7.10
CA ILE A 25 -2.63 -13.95 7.71
C ILE A 25 -2.79 -13.91 9.23
N LEU A 26 -2.33 -12.83 9.87
CA LEU A 26 -2.49 -12.64 11.33
C LEU A 26 -3.96 -12.52 11.72
N LEU A 27 -4.74 -11.77 10.95
CA LEU A 27 -6.16 -11.53 11.18
C LEU A 27 -6.96 -12.84 11.14
N VAL A 28 -6.80 -13.65 10.08
CA VAL A 28 -7.50 -14.94 9.95
C VAL A 28 -7.02 -15.98 10.97
N SER A 29 -5.79 -15.81 11.49
CA SER A 29 -5.24 -16.65 12.57
C SER A 29 -5.72 -16.23 13.97
N GLY A 30 -6.50 -15.14 14.08
CA GLY A 30 -7.07 -14.63 15.32
C GLY A 30 -6.19 -13.63 16.08
N PHE A 31 -5.04 -13.23 15.53
CA PHE A 31 -4.13 -12.24 16.12
C PHE A 31 -4.48 -10.81 15.68
N ARG A 32 -5.69 -10.35 16.04
CA ARG A 32 -6.27 -9.08 15.56
C ARG A 32 -5.41 -7.85 15.83
N ASP A 33 -5.02 -7.64 17.09
CA ASP A 33 -4.22 -6.47 17.47
C ASP A 33 -2.87 -6.44 16.72
N MET A 34 -2.22 -7.61 16.59
CA MET A 34 -0.96 -7.73 15.84
C MET A 34 -1.15 -7.48 14.35
N ALA A 35 -2.27 -7.91 13.77
CA ALA A 35 -2.60 -7.62 12.37
C ALA A 35 -2.74 -6.12 12.13
N VAL A 36 -3.44 -5.41 13.02
CA VAL A 36 -3.61 -3.96 12.94
C VAL A 36 -2.26 -3.23 13.09
N ASP A 37 -1.41 -3.67 14.02
CA ASP A 37 -0.09 -3.07 14.24
C ASP A 37 0.85 -3.30 13.04
N GLU A 38 0.92 -4.52 12.51
CA GLU A 38 1.71 -4.87 11.32
C GLU A 38 1.25 -4.06 10.11
N PHE A 39 -0.06 -3.95 9.91
CA PHE A 39 -0.64 -3.21 8.80
C PHE A 39 -0.27 -1.74 8.86
N ARG A 40 -0.49 -1.10 10.01
CA ARG A 40 -0.13 0.31 10.24
C ARG A 40 1.37 0.55 10.07
N ALA A 41 2.21 -0.35 10.56
CA ALA A 41 3.66 -0.24 10.40
C ALA A 41 4.07 -0.25 8.93
N GLY A 42 3.47 -1.13 8.11
CA GLY A 42 3.72 -1.16 6.67
C GLY A 42 3.27 0.12 5.96
N LEU A 43 2.06 0.61 6.24
CA LEU A 43 1.54 1.86 5.68
C LEU A 43 2.43 3.06 6.04
N LEU A 44 2.82 3.19 7.31
CA LEU A 44 3.70 4.28 7.76
C LEU A 44 5.09 4.19 7.13
N THR A 45 5.60 2.98 6.91
CA THR A 45 6.88 2.77 6.22
C THR A 45 6.80 3.22 4.76
N GLY A 46 5.74 2.82 4.05
CA GLY A 46 5.47 3.27 2.68
C GLY A 46 5.35 4.80 2.60
N LEU A 47 4.63 5.41 3.53
CA LEU A 47 4.48 6.86 3.61
C LEU A 47 5.82 7.59 3.85
N LEU A 48 6.65 7.04 4.74
CA LEU A 48 7.97 7.60 5.03
C LEU A 48 8.88 7.56 3.79
N LEU A 49 8.92 6.42 3.10
CA LEU A 49 9.72 6.26 1.88
C LEU A 49 9.22 7.17 0.75
N THR A 50 7.91 7.30 0.59
CA THR A 50 7.31 8.24 -0.37
C THR A 50 7.83 9.65 -0.14
N LYS A 51 7.81 10.12 1.12
CA LYS A 51 8.33 11.45 1.47
C LYS A 51 9.82 11.59 1.19
N ILE A 52 10.62 10.57 1.47
CA ILE A 52 12.06 10.57 1.19
C ILE A 52 12.30 10.70 -0.31
N TYR A 53 11.69 9.83 -1.12
CA TYR A 53 11.88 9.82 -2.57
C TYR A 53 11.33 11.07 -3.27
N CYS A 54 10.25 11.64 -2.74
CA CYS A 54 9.71 12.90 -3.21
C CYS A 54 10.65 14.09 -2.92
N ASN A 55 11.25 14.13 -1.73
CA ASN A 55 12.24 15.16 -1.37
C ASN A 55 13.55 15.02 -2.15
N GLU A 56 13.93 13.80 -2.53
CA GLU A 56 15.12 13.52 -3.34
C GLU A 56 14.85 13.63 -4.85
N GLU A 57 13.64 14.04 -5.26
CA GLU A 57 13.21 14.14 -6.67
C GLU A 57 13.33 12.80 -7.43
N ILE A 58 13.28 11.67 -6.71
CA ILE A 58 13.28 10.31 -7.27
C ILE A 58 11.89 9.95 -7.82
N ILE A 59 10.84 10.39 -7.13
CA ILE A 59 9.44 10.28 -7.56
C ILE A 59 8.93 11.69 -7.84
N ASP A 60 8.13 11.88 -8.89
CA ASP A 60 7.62 13.20 -9.19
C ASP A 60 6.58 13.67 -8.15
N GLY A 61 6.33 14.98 -8.12
CA GLY A 61 5.45 15.57 -7.11
C GLY A 61 3.99 15.13 -7.21
N ALA A 62 3.50 14.72 -8.39
CA ALA A 62 2.14 14.24 -8.58
C ALA A 62 2.00 12.80 -8.09
N GLU A 63 2.90 11.91 -8.51
CA GLU A 63 2.98 10.52 -8.02
C GLU A 63 3.13 10.47 -6.49
N CYS A 64 3.98 11.35 -5.94
CA CYS A 64 4.16 11.51 -4.50
C CYS A 64 2.85 11.90 -3.79
N ALA A 65 2.09 12.86 -4.34
CA ALA A 65 0.83 13.29 -3.76
C ALA A 65 -0.23 12.18 -3.78
N ASP A 66 -0.32 11.44 -4.88
CA ASP A 66 -1.28 10.34 -5.05
C ASP A 66 -1.01 9.21 -4.05
N ILE A 67 0.25 8.79 -3.90
CA ILE A 67 0.64 7.76 -2.92
C ILE A 67 0.37 8.22 -1.49
N VAL A 68 0.71 9.47 -1.15
CA VAL A 68 0.46 10.04 0.19
C VAL A 68 -1.03 10.06 0.50
N LEU A 69 -1.86 10.53 -0.44
CA LEU A 69 -3.31 10.59 -0.26
C LEU A 69 -3.91 9.20 -0.10
N TYR A 70 -3.49 8.25 -0.93
CA TYR A 70 -3.93 6.86 -0.86
C TYR A 70 -3.61 6.24 0.51
N ILE A 71 -2.35 6.27 0.95
CA ILE A 71 -1.94 5.67 2.22
C ILE A 71 -2.62 6.37 3.41
N SER A 72 -2.74 7.71 3.37
CA SER A 72 -3.38 8.46 4.45
C SER A 72 -4.87 8.13 4.56
N SER A 73 -5.57 7.94 3.44
CA SER A 73 -6.99 7.56 3.44
C SER A 73 -7.25 6.21 4.10
N ILE A 74 -6.31 5.27 3.98
CA ILE A 74 -6.39 3.96 4.61
C ILE A 74 -6.13 4.08 6.12
N LEU A 75 -5.14 4.89 6.52
CA LEU A 75 -4.83 5.14 7.93
C LEU A 75 -5.97 5.84 8.70
N ASP A 76 -6.73 6.71 8.02
CA ASP A 76 -7.89 7.40 8.56
C ASP A 76 -9.14 6.50 8.66
N ASN A 77 -9.09 5.27 8.17
CA ASN A 77 -10.21 4.34 8.26
C ASN A 77 -10.43 3.89 9.71
N ASN A 78 -11.67 4.08 10.19
CA ASN A 78 -12.08 3.68 11.55
C ASN A 78 -12.16 2.16 11.73
N ASP A 79 -12.20 1.39 10.64
CA ASP A 79 -12.26 -0.07 10.63
C ASP A 79 -11.05 -0.64 9.86
N ILE A 80 -9.92 -0.72 10.56
CA ILE A 80 -8.65 -1.18 9.99
C ILE A 80 -8.69 -2.67 9.65
N GLU A 81 -9.39 -3.50 10.44
CA GLU A 81 -9.52 -4.93 10.14
C GLU A 81 -10.21 -5.12 8.79
N LYS A 82 -11.32 -4.40 8.55
CA LYS A 82 -11.98 -4.40 7.25
C LYS A 82 -11.10 -3.87 6.12
N ALA A 83 -10.32 -2.82 6.37
CA ALA A 83 -9.39 -2.28 5.37
C ALA A 83 -8.34 -3.32 4.94
N ILE A 84 -7.83 -4.13 5.88
CA ILE A 84 -6.91 -5.23 5.58
C ILE A 84 -7.58 -6.26 4.66
N GLU A 85 -8.80 -6.69 4.99
CA GLU A 85 -9.56 -7.66 4.19
C GLU A 85 -9.85 -7.14 2.78
N ASP A 86 -10.38 -5.91 2.67
CA ASP A 86 -10.74 -5.30 1.38
C ASP A 86 -9.51 -5.14 0.48
N LEU A 87 -8.37 -4.73 1.04
CA LEU A 87 -7.11 -4.57 0.28
C LEU A 87 -6.51 -5.92 -0.11
N TYR A 88 -6.54 -6.92 0.77
CA TYR A 88 -6.04 -8.25 0.45
C TYR A 88 -6.84 -8.89 -0.68
N ILE A 89 -8.18 -8.81 -0.63
CA ILE A 89 -9.07 -9.25 -1.71
C ILE A 89 -8.76 -8.48 -3.00
N GLY A 90 -8.49 -7.18 -2.90
CA GLY A 90 -8.07 -6.35 -4.03
C GLY A 90 -6.75 -6.81 -4.65
N ILE A 91 -5.76 -7.23 -3.86
CA ILE A 91 -4.47 -7.75 -4.33
C ILE A 91 -4.67 -9.12 -4.98
N GLU A 92 -5.35 -10.07 -4.32
CA GLU A 92 -5.59 -11.42 -4.87
C GLU A 92 -6.36 -11.37 -6.21
N HIS A 93 -7.34 -10.48 -6.33
CA HIS A 93 -8.05 -10.30 -7.60
C HIS A 93 -7.19 -9.63 -8.69
N ARG A 94 -6.18 -8.84 -8.33
CA ARG A 94 -5.27 -8.17 -9.28
C ARG A 94 -4.00 -8.96 -9.61
N GLU A 95 -3.66 -10.02 -8.88
CA GLU A 95 -2.66 -11.00 -9.34
C GLU A 95 -3.13 -11.75 -10.62
N SER A 96 -4.41 -11.64 -10.98
CA SER A 96 -4.94 -12.07 -12.29
C SER A 96 -4.79 -11.01 -13.41
N ASN A 97 -4.41 -9.76 -13.08
CA ASN A 97 -4.19 -8.63 -14.01
C ASN A 97 -3.29 -7.55 -13.36
N ILE A 98 -1.98 -7.81 -13.29
CA ILE A 98 -0.98 -6.91 -12.70
C ILE A 98 -0.92 -5.53 -13.41
N GLU A 99 -1.42 -5.42 -14.64
CA GLU A 99 -1.41 -4.18 -15.42
C GLU A 99 -2.47 -3.14 -14.99
N GLU A 100 -3.52 -3.53 -14.27
CA GLU A 100 -4.62 -2.61 -13.91
C GLU A 100 -4.38 -1.84 -12.61
N ILE A 101 -3.34 -2.19 -11.83
CA ILE A 101 -2.95 -1.41 -10.64
C ILE A 101 -2.43 -0.02 -11.02
N ALA A 102 -1.87 0.14 -12.21
CA ALA A 102 -1.34 1.41 -12.70
C ALA A 102 -2.38 2.31 -13.38
N ILE A 103 -3.60 1.83 -13.64
CA ILE A 103 -4.59 2.51 -14.50
C ILE A 103 -5.96 2.70 -13.82
N ALA A 104 -6.23 2.03 -12.70
CA ALA A 104 -7.54 2.11 -12.03
C ALA A 104 -7.65 3.16 -10.90
N ILE A 105 -6.69 4.08 -10.78
CA ILE A 105 -6.75 5.23 -9.86
C ILE A 105 -6.46 6.51 -10.65
#